data_AF-A0A3M1R2D2-F1
#
_entry.id   AF-A0A3M1R2D2-F1
#
_cell.length_a   1.000
_cell.length_b   1.000
_cell.length_c   1.000
_cell.angle_alpha   90.00
_cell.angle_beta   90.00
_cell.angle_gamma   90.00
#
_symmetry.space_group_name_H-M   'P 1'
#
loop_
_entity.id
_entity.type
_entity.pdbx_description
1 polymer ?
#
loop_
_entity_poly.entity_id
_entity_poly.type
_entity_poly.pdbx_seq_one_letter_code
_entity_poly.pdbx_strand_id
1 'polypeptide(L)'
;MVGLAAVRRCGRPAARGGFSLLEVLISMFVLTIGLLGVAALIPIANLAIARTAVADRAAACGRAGMREVRVREWLNPNLWIQPGRPSVPIDPFAAYCIDPMYLSRMPAGAYPAAYTFPFDLGGIPLKMHRVSLNLPIAPASQVSVFDDLFTWHDDLVIDRSGDARPRLLFATDTGQSVPFPRRAGDTPTAGTILNEAEYGDYSWMITVTPAPSTIVTGSPGPGLIGPSFERFAQNVSIVVYRKRNLLEPTNIDNGAPVERVVRVNFLGTGTGGGDVRLTFDNTAGYDPYEYLSIHEGEWMLVCGNLAWGLPNQPPRNVFLWYRVISTGEIINTNNNQYARELTLAGPDWSRNWSTNSDTDGDGIPFEAQGVLVNNVVGVYTETVEADYQAPWSTLPQ
;
A
#
# COMPACT_ATOMS: atom_id res chain seq x y z
N MET A 1 -32.47 -10.80 -92.90
CA MET A 1 -31.90 -9.47 -92.63
C MET A 1 -30.68 -9.65 -91.73
N VAL A 2 -29.49 -9.42 -92.31
CA VAL A 2 -28.17 -9.13 -91.72
C VAL A 2 -27.81 -9.77 -90.36
N GLY A 3 -26.98 -10.81 -90.42
CA GLY A 3 -26.28 -11.38 -89.26
C GLY A 3 -25.08 -10.51 -88.82
N LEU A 4 -25.05 -10.17 -87.54
CA LEU A 4 -23.93 -9.46 -86.89
C LEU A 4 -22.84 -10.48 -86.50
N ALA A 5 -21.70 -10.44 -87.18
CA ALA A 5 -20.53 -11.23 -86.83
C ALA A 5 -19.81 -10.63 -85.61
N ALA A 6 -19.72 -11.40 -84.52
CA ALA A 6 -19.01 -11.04 -83.30
C ALA A 6 -17.48 -11.18 -83.49
N VAL A 7 -16.77 -10.05 -83.49
CA VAL A 7 -15.30 -9.99 -83.55
C VAL A 7 -14.72 -10.31 -82.16
N ARG A 8 -14.17 -11.52 -81.99
CA ARG A 8 -13.33 -11.88 -80.84
C ARG A 8 -12.01 -11.12 -80.89
N ARG A 9 -11.82 -10.15 -79.99
CA ARG A 9 -10.50 -9.51 -79.76
C ARG A 9 -9.58 -10.50 -79.03
N CYS A 10 -8.53 -10.96 -79.70
CA CYS A 10 -7.40 -11.63 -79.06
C CYS A 10 -6.73 -10.67 -78.06
N GLY A 11 -6.81 -10.98 -76.76
CA GLY A 11 -6.07 -10.26 -75.73
C GLY A 11 -4.57 -10.46 -75.93
N ARG A 12 -3.81 -9.37 -76.07
CA ARG A 12 -2.34 -9.40 -76.04
C ARG A 12 -1.88 -9.94 -74.68
N PRO A 13 -0.89 -10.85 -74.63
CA PRO A 13 -0.31 -11.26 -73.36
C PRO A 13 0.25 -10.03 -72.65
N ALA A 14 -0.29 -9.73 -71.47
CA ALA A 14 0.21 -8.66 -70.63
C ALA A 14 1.69 -8.92 -70.33
N ALA A 15 2.56 -7.98 -70.69
CA ALA A 15 3.97 -8.05 -70.35
C ALA A 15 4.07 -8.14 -68.82
N ARG A 16 4.64 -9.24 -68.32
CA ARG A 16 4.94 -9.39 -66.90
C ARG A 16 6.03 -8.38 -66.56
N GLY A 17 5.68 -7.29 -65.88
CA GLY A 17 6.65 -6.37 -65.32
C GLY A 17 7.51 -7.13 -64.32
N GLY A 18 8.82 -7.17 -64.53
CA GLY A 18 9.76 -7.68 -63.53
C GLY A 18 9.84 -6.71 -62.35
N PHE A 19 9.89 -7.23 -61.12
CA PHE A 19 10.12 -6.42 -59.93
C PHE A 19 11.51 -5.77 -59.99
N SER A 20 11.58 -4.48 -59.71
CA SER A 20 12.86 -3.77 -59.65
C SER A 20 13.63 -4.18 -58.40
N LEU A 21 14.95 -4.36 -58.52
CA LEU A 21 15.83 -4.64 -57.37
C LEU A 21 15.69 -3.56 -56.28
N LEU A 22 15.47 -2.31 -56.68
CA LEU A 22 15.24 -1.20 -55.77
C LEU A 22 13.93 -1.36 -54.97
N GLU A 23 12.88 -1.88 -55.60
CA GLU A 23 11.58 -2.12 -54.96
C GLU A 23 11.67 -3.22 -53.90
N VAL A 24 12.46 -4.27 -54.18
CA VAL A 24 12.75 -5.35 -53.21
C VAL A 24 13.56 -4.83 -52.03
N LEU A 25 14.58 -4.00 -52.27
CA LEU A 25 15.40 -3.43 -51.19
C LEU A 25 14.59 -2.49 -50.28
N ILE A 26 13.75 -1.63 -50.85
CA ILE A 26 12.86 -0.78 -50.05
C ILE A 26 11.87 -1.65 -49.26
N SER A 27 11.33 -2.70 -49.87
CA SER A 27 10.42 -3.62 -49.19
C SER A 27 11.09 -4.34 -48.01
N MET A 28 12.32 -4.82 -48.20
CA MET A 28 13.11 -5.43 -47.13
C MET A 28 13.44 -4.43 -46.02
N PHE A 29 13.82 -3.21 -46.37
CA PHE A 29 14.12 -2.15 -45.41
C PHE A 29 12.90 -1.82 -44.54
N VAL A 30 11.74 -1.56 -45.16
CA VAL A 30 10.49 -1.28 -44.44
C VAL A 30 10.08 -2.48 -43.57
N LEU A 31 10.23 -3.71 -44.05
CA LEU A 31 9.96 -4.91 -43.28
C LEU A 31 10.87 -5.01 -42.06
N THR A 32 12.18 -4.76 -42.21
CA THR A 32 13.13 -4.82 -41.08
C THR A 32 12.86 -3.77 -40.03
N ILE A 33 12.53 -2.53 -40.42
CA ILE A 33 12.14 -1.47 -39.47
C ILE A 33 10.82 -1.81 -38.79
N GLY A 34 9.83 -2.32 -39.53
CA GLY A 34 8.55 -2.74 -38.98
C GLY A 34 8.72 -3.84 -37.93
N LEU A 35 9.54 -4.85 -38.22
CA LEU A 35 9.80 -5.96 -37.31
C LEU A 35 10.61 -5.53 -36.09
N LEU A 36 11.58 -4.61 -36.25
CA LEU A 36 12.33 -4.03 -35.14
C LEU A 36 11.42 -3.20 -34.21
N GLY A 37 10.48 -2.44 -34.78
CA GLY A 37 9.49 -1.67 -34.02
C GLY A 37 8.58 -2.56 -33.17
N VAL A 38 8.08 -3.67 -33.74
CA VAL A 38 7.27 -4.64 -32.98
C VAL A 38 8.10 -5.31 -31.88
N ALA A 39 9.35 -5.70 -32.16
CA ALA A 39 10.23 -6.31 -31.17
C ALA A 39 10.50 -5.38 -29.98
N ALA A 40 10.64 -4.07 -30.21
CA ALA A 40 10.82 -3.07 -29.16
C ALA A 40 9.59 -2.86 -28.26
N LEU A 41 8.38 -3.16 -28.74
CA LEU A 41 7.14 -3.03 -27.96
C LEU A 41 6.91 -4.21 -26.99
N ILE A 42 7.49 -5.38 -27.25
CA ILE A 42 7.28 -6.58 -26.42
C ILE A 42 7.69 -6.36 -24.95
N PRO A 43 8.88 -5.81 -24.63
CA PRO A 43 9.27 -5.56 -23.23
C PRO A 43 8.36 -4.52 -22.54
N ILE A 44 7.94 -3.48 -23.25
CA ILE A 44 7.06 -2.43 -22.73
C ILE A 44 5.69 -3.02 -22.38
N ALA A 45 5.12 -3.84 -23.28
CA ALA A 45 3.87 -4.54 -23.06
C ALA A 45 3.95 -5.48 -21.85
N ASN A 46 5.05 -6.24 -21.71
CA ASN A 46 5.25 -7.11 -20.56
C ASN A 46 5.34 -6.34 -19.24
N LEU A 47 6.04 -5.19 -19.22
CA LEU A 47 6.12 -4.33 -18.04
C LEU A 47 4.74 -3.75 -17.68
N ALA A 48 3.97 -3.29 -18.66
CA ALA A 48 2.62 -2.78 -18.45
C ALA A 48 1.69 -3.85 -17.90
N ILE A 49 1.70 -5.07 -18.48
CA ILE A 49 0.91 -6.21 -17.99
C ILE A 49 1.30 -6.57 -16.55
N ALA A 50 2.60 -6.59 -16.23
CA ALA A 50 3.07 -6.89 -14.89
C ALA A 50 2.58 -5.83 -13.87
N ARG A 51 2.63 -4.54 -14.22
CA ARG A 51 2.11 -3.46 -13.37
C ARG A 51 0.59 -3.56 -13.17
N THR A 52 -0.15 -3.84 -14.23
CA THR A 52 -1.61 -4.05 -14.15
C THR A 52 -1.95 -5.23 -13.25
N ALA A 53 -1.25 -6.36 -13.38
CA ALA A 53 -1.48 -7.53 -12.53
C ALA A 53 -1.21 -7.23 -11.05
N VAL A 54 -0.18 -6.45 -10.73
CA VAL A 54 0.10 -6.00 -9.35
C VAL A 54 -1.02 -5.10 -8.83
N ALA A 55 -1.48 -4.15 -9.64
CA ALA A 55 -2.58 -3.26 -9.25
C ALA A 55 -3.90 -4.02 -9.03
N ASP A 56 -4.23 -4.99 -9.88
CA ASP A 56 -5.44 -5.80 -9.76
C ASP A 56 -5.42 -6.68 -8.50
N ARG A 57 -4.28 -7.32 -8.21
CA ARG A 57 -4.10 -8.14 -7.00
C ARG A 57 -4.13 -7.29 -5.74
N ALA A 58 -3.45 -6.14 -5.74
CA ALA A 58 -3.53 -5.19 -4.64
C ALA A 58 -4.96 -4.72 -4.40
N ALA A 59 -5.77 -4.56 -5.47
CA ALA A 59 -7.17 -4.20 -5.37
C ALA A 59 -8.08 -5.30 -4.84
N ALA A 60 -7.85 -6.54 -5.25
CA ALA A 60 -8.54 -7.68 -4.67
C ALA A 60 -8.23 -7.81 -3.17
N CYS A 61 -6.94 -7.77 -2.81
CA CYS A 61 -6.46 -7.83 -1.43
C CYS A 61 -7.05 -6.71 -0.56
N GLY A 62 -7.00 -5.46 -1.02
CA GLY A 62 -7.52 -4.33 -0.26
C GLY A 62 -9.02 -4.39 0.02
N ARG A 63 -9.83 -4.78 -0.99
CA ARG A 63 -11.27 -4.97 -0.80
C ARG A 63 -11.58 -6.13 0.15
N ALA A 64 -10.83 -7.22 0.05
CA ALA A 64 -11.00 -8.34 0.96
C ALA A 64 -10.61 -7.97 2.39
N GLY A 65 -9.48 -7.28 2.59
CA GLY A 65 -9.06 -6.78 3.88
C GLY A 65 -10.11 -5.84 4.51
N MET A 66 -10.71 -4.95 3.72
CA MET A 66 -11.79 -4.07 4.21
C MET A 66 -13.02 -4.87 4.64
N ARG A 67 -13.36 -5.93 3.91
CA ARG A 67 -14.44 -6.85 4.28
C ARG A 67 -14.13 -7.58 5.58
N GLU A 68 -12.92 -8.09 5.77
CA GLU A 68 -12.50 -8.78 7.00
C GLU A 68 -12.61 -7.86 8.22
N VAL A 69 -12.16 -6.60 8.10
CA VAL A 69 -12.29 -5.59 9.18
C VAL A 69 -13.74 -5.42 9.63
N ARG A 70 -14.67 -5.37 8.68
CA ARG A 70 -16.11 -5.22 8.95
C ARG A 70 -16.71 -6.47 9.57
N VAL A 71 -16.47 -7.62 8.96
CA VAL A 71 -17.10 -8.90 9.37
C VAL A 71 -16.62 -9.32 10.76
N ARG A 72 -15.36 -9.03 11.11
CA ARG A 72 -14.77 -9.42 12.40
C ARG A 72 -14.78 -8.32 13.45
N GLU A 73 -15.38 -7.18 13.13
CA GLU A 73 -15.47 -6.02 14.03
C GLU A 73 -14.11 -5.58 14.59
N TRP A 74 -13.05 -5.61 13.78
CA TRP A 74 -11.70 -5.27 14.26
C TRP A 74 -11.53 -3.81 14.66
N LEU A 75 -12.52 -2.96 14.42
CA LEU A 75 -12.56 -1.59 14.92
C LEU A 75 -13.05 -1.52 16.39
N ASN A 76 -13.45 -2.64 16.99
CA ASN A 76 -13.83 -2.72 18.39
C ASN A 76 -12.57 -2.66 19.29
N PRO A 77 -12.39 -1.61 20.13
CA PRO A 77 -11.22 -1.47 20.99
C PRO A 77 -11.02 -2.62 21.99
N ASN A 78 -12.09 -3.33 22.36
CA ASN A 78 -12.02 -4.48 23.27
C ASN A 78 -11.28 -5.68 22.66
N LEU A 79 -11.14 -5.70 21.33
CA LEU A 79 -10.39 -6.72 20.60
C LEU A 79 -8.92 -6.35 20.40
N TRP A 80 -8.44 -5.24 20.96
CA TRP A 80 -7.06 -4.81 20.76
C TRP A 80 -6.17 -5.19 21.94
N ILE A 81 -4.94 -5.55 21.63
CA ILE A 81 -3.86 -5.70 22.60
C ILE A 81 -2.73 -4.80 22.18
N GLN A 82 -2.20 -4.03 23.14
CA GLN A 82 -0.91 -3.39 22.98
C GLN A 82 0.17 -4.27 23.62
N PRO A 83 1.09 -4.86 22.83
CA PRO A 83 2.15 -5.68 23.40
C PRO A 83 3.02 -4.84 24.35
N GLY A 84 3.45 -5.44 25.46
CA GLY A 84 4.36 -4.79 26.41
C GLY A 84 3.77 -3.73 27.32
N ARG A 85 2.45 -3.44 27.25
CA ARG A 85 1.76 -2.57 28.21
C ARG A 85 0.63 -3.33 28.92
N PRO A 86 0.42 -3.13 30.23
CA PRO A 86 -0.84 -3.53 30.86
C PRO A 86 -1.98 -2.84 30.10
N SER A 87 -3.16 -3.46 30.03
CA SER A 87 -4.33 -3.03 29.26
C SER A 87 -4.74 -1.58 29.54
N VAL A 88 -4.04 -0.62 28.95
CA VAL A 88 -4.42 0.79 28.93
C VAL A 88 -5.44 0.90 27.81
N PRO A 89 -6.67 1.35 28.10
CA PRO A 89 -7.65 1.64 27.07
C PRO A 89 -7.04 2.61 26.06
N ILE A 90 -6.97 2.18 24.81
CA ILE A 90 -6.56 3.06 23.72
C ILE A 90 -7.68 4.05 23.52
N ASP A 91 -7.35 5.35 23.49
CA ASP A 91 -8.33 6.38 23.18
C ASP A 91 -8.94 6.07 21.80
N PRO A 92 -10.25 5.74 21.71
CA PRO A 92 -10.88 5.42 20.43
C PRO A 92 -10.89 6.63 19.47
N PHE A 93 -10.55 7.82 19.96
CA PHE A 93 -10.41 9.04 19.18
C PHE A 93 -8.99 9.32 18.70
N ALA A 94 -8.00 8.56 19.18
CA ALA A 94 -6.65 8.62 18.66
C ALA A 94 -6.57 7.84 17.35
N ALA A 95 -5.62 8.23 16.50
CA ALA A 95 -5.27 7.42 15.35
C ALA A 95 -4.40 6.23 15.76
N TYR A 96 -4.64 5.08 15.14
CA TYR A 96 -3.94 3.84 15.45
C TYR A 96 -3.73 3.00 14.18
N CYS A 97 -2.83 2.02 14.28
CA CYS A 97 -2.51 1.09 13.23
C CYS A 97 -2.66 -0.33 13.76
N ILE A 98 -3.48 -1.16 13.13
CA ILE A 98 -3.60 -2.59 13.44
C ILE A 98 -2.63 -3.34 12.53
N ASP A 99 -1.56 -3.87 13.13
CA ASP A 99 -0.47 -4.51 12.40
C ASP A 99 0.13 -5.67 13.21
N PRO A 100 -0.66 -6.74 13.42
CA PRO A 100 -0.25 -7.85 14.27
C PRO A 100 0.88 -8.66 13.64
N MET A 101 0.97 -8.70 12.30
CA MET A 101 2.00 -9.43 11.56
C MET A 101 3.41 -8.84 11.78
N TYR A 102 3.52 -7.51 11.90
CA TYR A 102 4.76 -6.83 12.31
C TYR A 102 5.05 -7.08 13.79
N LEU A 103 4.06 -6.86 14.66
CA LEU A 103 4.23 -6.99 16.11
C LEU A 103 4.60 -8.42 16.54
N SER A 104 4.10 -9.45 15.86
CA SER A 104 4.40 -10.85 16.16
C SER A 104 5.83 -11.27 15.81
N ARG A 105 6.52 -10.50 14.96
CA ARG A 105 7.92 -10.73 14.57
C ARG A 105 8.91 -9.89 15.37
N MET A 106 8.43 -8.93 16.15
CA MET A 106 9.27 -8.14 17.03
C MET A 106 9.79 -9.02 18.18
N PRO A 107 11.07 -8.92 18.55
CA PRO A 107 11.60 -9.67 19.68
C PRO A 107 10.89 -9.27 20.98
N ALA A 108 10.74 -10.23 21.91
CA ALA A 108 10.19 -9.92 23.22
C ALA A 108 11.09 -8.88 23.93
N GLY A 109 10.49 -7.78 24.39
CA GLY A 109 11.25 -6.66 24.96
C GLY A 109 11.80 -5.66 23.94
N ALA A 110 11.33 -5.70 22.68
CA ALA A 110 11.61 -4.70 21.67
C ALA A 110 11.37 -3.26 22.20
N TYR A 111 12.07 -2.31 21.59
CA TYR A 111 12.00 -0.91 21.98
C TYR A 111 10.56 -0.39 21.96
N PRO A 112 10.18 0.55 22.85
CA PRO A 112 8.88 1.21 22.82
C PRO A 112 8.49 1.79 21.44
N ALA A 113 9.50 2.08 20.61
CA ALA A 113 9.39 2.49 19.21
C ALA A 113 8.64 1.51 18.31
N ALA A 114 8.74 0.20 18.56
CA ALA A 114 8.08 -0.84 17.78
C ALA A 114 6.55 -0.83 17.94
N TYR A 115 6.05 -0.23 19.03
CA TYR A 115 4.62 -0.09 19.32
C TYR A 115 3.99 1.16 18.73
N THR A 116 4.71 1.86 17.84
CA THR A 116 4.22 3.01 17.12
C THR A 116 4.46 2.86 15.62
N PHE A 117 3.64 3.55 14.84
CA PHE A 117 3.80 3.70 13.40
C PHE A 117 3.82 5.20 13.06
N PRO A 118 4.80 5.71 12.32
CA PRO A 118 6.00 4.99 11.87
C PRO A 118 6.87 4.55 13.06
N PHE A 119 7.77 3.61 12.79
CA PHE A 119 8.85 3.25 13.71
C PHE A 119 9.76 4.48 13.91
N ASP A 120 9.95 4.90 15.15
CA ASP A 120 10.73 6.10 15.50
C ASP A 120 11.71 5.79 16.63
N LEU A 121 13.01 6.07 16.40
CA LEU A 121 14.08 5.93 17.38
C LEU A 121 14.24 7.15 18.31
N GLY A 122 13.36 8.15 18.24
CA GLY A 122 13.17 9.12 19.31
C GLY A 122 13.33 10.59 18.92
N GLY A 123 12.69 11.02 17.82
CA GLY A 123 12.75 12.43 17.42
C GLY A 123 11.47 13.02 16.86
N ILE A 124 10.40 12.23 16.69
CA ILE A 124 9.36 12.60 15.74
C ILE A 124 7.98 12.68 16.41
N PRO A 125 7.25 13.80 16.23
CA PRO A 125 6.07 14.10 17.05
C PRO A 125 4.83 13.29 16.64
N LEU A 126 4.61 13.01 15.35
CA LEU A 126 3.35 12.40 14.90
C LEU A 126 3.49 10.91 14.65
N LYS A 127 2.74 10.14 15.44
CA LYS A 127 2.68 8.68 15.37
C LYS A 127 1.31 8.15 15.72
N MET A 128 1.01 6.99 15.16
CA MET A 128 -0.11 6.12 15.49
C MET A 128 0.35 5.05 16.46
N HIS A 129 -0.51 4.65 17.41
CA HIS A 129 -0.23 3.46 18.21
C HIS A 129 -0.39 2.21 17.34
N ARG A 130 0.64 1.35 17.34
CA ARG A 130 0.58 0.06 16.67
C ARG A 130 -0.03 -0.96 17.63
N VAL A 131 -1.13 -1.59 17.23
CA VAL A 131 -1.92 -2.51 18.04
C VAL A 131 -1.99 -3.88 17.37
N SER A 132 -2.08 -4.91 18.20
CA SER A 132 -2.36 -6.28 17.77
C SER A 132 -3.81 -6.64 18.09
N LEU A 133 -4.27 -7.78 17.59
CA LEU A 133 -5.60 -8.31 17.89
C LEU A 133 -5.54 -9.28 19.07
N ASN A 134 -6.52 -9.18 19.98
CA ASN A 134 -6.77 -10.11 21.08
C ASN A 134 -7.40 -11.40 20.54
N LEU A 135 -6.57 -12.28 19.98
CA LEU A 135 -7.04 -13.61 19.60
C LEU A 135 -6.95 -14.55 20.81
N PRO A 136 -7.98 -15.38 21.08
CA PRO A 136 -7.99 -16.36 22.17
C PRO A 136 -7.10 -17.58 21.83
N ILE A 137 -5.84 -17.32 21.49
CA ILE A 137 -4.87 -18.28 20.95
C ILE A 137 -3.53 -18.05 21.65
N ALA A 138 -2.80 -19.13 21.92
CA ALA A 138 -1.50 -19.08 22.58
C ALA A 138 -0.50 -18.20 21.81
N PRO A 139 0.38 -17.42 22.49
CA PRO A 139 1.29 -16.47 21.83
C PRO A 139 2.18 -17.09 20.75
N ALA A 140 2.67 -18.31 20.94
CA ALA A 140 3.54 -18.99 19.97
C ALA A 140 2.84 -19.30 18.62
N SER A 141 1.53 -19.56 18.64
CA SER A 141 0.73 -19.81 17.44
C SER A 141 0.20 -18.53 16.79
N GLN A 142 0.39 -17.37 17.41
CA GLN A 142 -0.11 -16.10 16.86
C GLN A 142 0.63 -15.71 15.58
N VAL A 143 1.92 -16.02 15.44
CA VAL A 143 2.70 -15.67 14.23
C VAL A 143 2.09 -16.30 12.98
N SER A 144 1.88 -17.63 12.99
CA SER A 144 1.29 -18.34 11.84
C SER A 144 -0.15 -17.92 11.57
N VAL A 145 -0.93 -17.62 12.62
CA VAL A 145 -2.32 -17.15 12.46
C VAL A 145 -2.37 -15.76 11.86
N PHE A 146 -1.47 -14.85 12.27
CA PHE A 146 -1.41 -13.51 11.69
C PHE A 146 -0.85 -13.54 10.28
N ASP A 147 0.10 -14.41 9.98
CA ASP A 147 0.57 -14.64 8.61
C ASP A 147 -0.57 -15.09 7.72
N ASP A 148 -1.38 -16.06 8.18
CA ASP A 148 -2.53 -16.54 7.43
C ASP A 148 -3.61 -15.45 7.25
N LEU A 149 -3.84 -14.64 8.29
CA LEU A 149 -4.92 -13.66 8.30
C LEU A 149 -4.58 -12.34 7.58
N PHE A 150 -3.31 -11.93 7.60
CA PHE A 150 -2.83 -10.66 7.02
C PHE A 150 -2.00 -10.85 5.74
N THR A 151 -1.90 -12.08 5.23
CA THR A 151 -1.38 -12.38 3.89
C THR A 151 -2.55 -12.67 2.95
N TRP A 152 -2.44 -12.20 1.71
CA TRP A 152 -3.42 -12.49 0.67
C TRP A 152 -3.04 -13.76 -0.07
N HIS A 153 -3.91 -14.76 0.04
CA HIS A 153 -3.68 -16.10 -0.51
C HIS A 153 -4.14 -16.26 -1.96
N ASP A 154 -5.09 -15.45 -2.43
CA ASP A 154 -5.57 -15.50 -3.83
C ASP A 154 -4.62 -14.76 -4.79
N ASP A 155 -3.32 -15.04 -4.66
CA ASP A 155 -2.26 -14.68 -5.60
C ASP A 155 -1.87 -15.89 -6.45
N LEU A 156 -2.87 -16.49 -7.10
CA LEU A 156 -2.65 -17.64 -7.96
C LEU A 156 -1.79 -17.23 -9.15
N VAL A 157 -0.57 -17.76 -9.20
CA VAL A 157 0.27 -17.70 -10.38
C VAL A 157 0.01 -18.95 -11.21
N ILE A 158 -0.60 -18.74 -12.38
CA ILE A 158 -0.64 -19.77 -13.41
C ILE A 158 0.78 -19.89 -13.96
N ASP A 159 1.55 -20.83 -13.41
CA ASP A 159 2.85 -21.18 -13.99
C ASP A 159 2.62 -21.67 -15.43
N ARG A 160 3.17 -20.92 -16.39
CA ARG A 160 3.09 -21.26 -17.82
C ARG A 160 4.20 -22.21 -18.25
N SER A 161 5.16 -22.52 -17.37
CA SER A 161 6.37 -23.27 -17.71
C SER A 161 6.21 -24.80 -17.70
N GLY A 162 5.01 -25.32 -17.46
CA GLY A 162 4.67 -26.73 -17.60
C GLY A 162 3.17 -26.96 -17.75
N ASP A 163 2.73 -28.20 -17.99
CA ASP A 163 1.33 -28.66 -18.02
C ASP A 163 0.69 -28.64 -16.61
N ALA A 164 0.91 -27.54 -15.88
CA ALA A 164 0.42 -27.22 -14.54
C ALA A 164 -1.01 -26.68 -14.68
N ARG A 165 -1.93 -27.58 -15.01
CA ARG A 165 -3.36 -27.29 -14.93
C ARG A 165 -3.73 -27.00 -13.48
N PRO A 166 -4.64 -26.05 -13.20
CA PRO A 166 -5.14 -25.80 -11.85
C PRO A 166 -5.60 -27.12 -11.21
N ARG A 167 -5.04 -27.46 -10.04
CA ARG A 167 -5.41 -28.68 -9.31
C ARG A 167 -6.43 -28.30 -8.25
N LEU A 168 -7.61 -28.92 -8.29
CA LEU A 168 -8.66 -28.71 -7.29
C LEU A 168 -8.19 -29.27 -5.94
N LEU A 169 -8.21 -28.45 -4.89
CA LEU A 169 -7.95 -28.92 -3.53
C LEU A 169 -9.12 -29.80 -3.08
N PHE A 170 -8.85 -31.02 -2.63
CA PHE A 170 -9.83 -31.86 -1.97
C PHE A 170 -9.64 -31.76 -0.46
N ALA A 171 -10.50 -30.98 0.20
CA ALA A 171 -10.69 -31.11 1.63
C ALA A 171 -11.64 -32.28 1.88
N THR A 172 -11.29 -33.21 2.77
CA THR A 172 -12.28 -34.20 3.24
C THR A 172 -13.32 -33.52 4.12
N ASP A 173 -14.48 -34.14 4.21
CA ASP A 173 -15.57 -33.83 5.14
C ASP A 173 -15.13 -33.77 6.62
N THR A 174 -13.98 -34.35 6.96
CA THR A 174 -13.35 -34.31 8.29
C THR A 174 -12.40 -33.13 8.53
N GLY A 175 -12.20 -32.25 7.53
CA GLY A 175 -11.23 -31.15 7.63
C GLY A 175 -9.76 -31.60 7.61
N GLN A 176 -9.49 -32.88 7.37
CA GLN A 176 -8.14 -33.38 7.15
C GLN A 176 -7.69 -33.09 5.71
N SER A 177 -6.54 -32.46 5.56
CA SER A 177 -5.88 -32.34 4.27
C SER A 177 -5.39 -33.72 3.82
N VAL A 178 -6.01 -34.29 2.78
CA VAL A 178 -5.51 -35.54 2.19
C VAL A 178 -4.36 -35.18 1.24
N PRO A 179 -3.19 -35.84 1.34
CA PRO A 179 -2.09 -35.59 0.43
C PRO A 179 -2.52 -35.90 -1.01
N PHE A 180 -2.18 -35.02 -1.96
CA PHE A 180 -2.54 -35.21 -3.36
C PHE A 180 -2.03 -36.56 -3.90
N PRO A 181 -2.77 -37.20 -4.82
CA PRO A 181 -2.23 -38.32 -5.60
C PRO A 181 -0.98 -37.82 -6.34
N ARG A 182 0.18 -38.34 -5.93
CA ARG A 182 1.48 -37.96 -6.49
C ARG A 182 1.52 -38.33 -7.97
N ARG A 183 2.04 -37.44 -8.83
CA ARG A 183 2.43 -37.88 -10.17
C ARG A 183 3.72 -38.70 -10.04
N ALA A 184 3.88 -39.69 -10.90
CA ALA A 184 5.13 -40.43 -10.99
C ALA A 184 6.26 -39.43 -11.35
N GLY A 185 7.16 -39.16 -10.40
CA GLY A 185 8.27 -38.21 -10.54
C GLY A 185 8.39 -37.17 -9.42
N ASP A 186 7.34 -36.93 -8.65
CA ASP A 186 7.37 -35.95 -7.55
C ASP A 186 8.23 -36.48 -6.39
N THR A 187 9.37 -35.84 -6.12
CA THR A 187 10.26 -36.21 -5.02
C THR A 187 9.75 -35.59 -3.73
N PRO A 188 9.46 -36.38 -2.67
CA PRO A 188 8.88 -35.86 -1.45
C PRO A 188 9.94 -35.09 -0.66
N THR A 189 9.91 -33.76 -0.72
CA THR A 189 10.55 -32.96 0.32
C THR A 189 9.55 -32.82 1.45
N ALA A 190 9.73 -33.59 2.51
CA ALA A 190 8.85 -33.59 3.67
C ALA A 190 8.79 -32.19 4.29
N GLY A 191 7.61 -31.57 4.31
CA GLY A 191 7.38 -30.28 4.97
C GLY A 191 6.72 -29.21 4.08
N THR A 192 6.67 -29.39 2.77
CA THR A 192 5.98 -28.43 1.90
C THR A 192 4.47 -28.69 1.94
N ILE A 193 3.78 -28.00 2.85
CA ILE A 193 2.32 -27.91 2.82
C ILE A 193 1.93 -27.31 1.47
N LEU A 194 0.93 -27.94 0.85
CA LEU A 194 0.49 -27.76 -0.54
C LEU A 194 -0.25 -26.43 -0.77
N ASN A 195 0.44 -25.31 -0.59
CA ASN A 195 0.10 -24.03 -1.21
C ASN A 195 1.03 -23.80 -2.41
N GLU A 196 1.20 -24.80 -3.29
CA GLU A 196 2.15 -24.77 -4.42
C GLU A 196 1.82 -23.72 -5.52
N ALA A 197 0.93 -22.76 -5.28
CA ALA A 197 0.67 -21.65 -6.20
C ALA A 197 0.54 -20.27 -5.55
N GLU A 198 0.76 -20.14 -4.23
CA GLU A 198 0.62 -18.87 -3.51
C GLU A 198 2.00 -18.38 -3.11
N TYR A 199 2.41 -17.22 -3.62
CA TYR A 199 3.71 -16.63 -3.25
C TYR A 199 3.69 -16.00 -1.85
N GLY A 200 2.50 -15.72 -1.29
CA GLY A 200 2.36 -14.90 -0.07
C GLY A 200 2.96 -13.50 -0.26
N ASP A 201 3.09 -13.05 -1.52
CA ASP A 201 3.77 -11.81 -1.87
C ASP A 201 3.00 -10.59 -1.36
N TYR A 202 1.69 -10.69 -1.14
CA TYR A 202 0.86 -9.58 -0.70
C TYR A 202 0.49 -9.74 0.76
N SER A 203 0.75 -8.70 1.54
CA SER A 203 0.28 -8.60 2.93
C SER A 203 -0.30 -7.23 3.18
N TRP A 204 -1.02 -7.05 4.27
CA TRP A 204 -1.68 -5.78 4.53
C TRP A 204 -1.66 -5.42 6.01
N MET A 205 -1.92 -4.15 6.29
CA MET A 205 -2.19 -3.64 7.63
C MET A 205 -3.34 -2.64 7.57
N ILE A 206 -3.84 -2.22 8.72
CA ILE A 206 -4.92 -1.24 8.81
C ILE A 206 -4.39 0.00 9.49
N THR A 207 -4.74 1.16 8.96
CA THR A 207 -4.55 2.45 9.62
C THR A 207 -5.90 3.10 9.81
N VAL A 208 -6.16 3.64 10.99
CA VAL A 208 -7.41 4.28 11.33
C VAL A 208 -7.10 5.69 11.82
N THR A 209 -7.70 6.67 11.17
CA THR A 209 -7.64 8.07 11.57
C THR A 209 -9.06 8.59 11.82
N PRO A 210 -9.28 9.50 12.77
CA PRO A 210 -10.54 10.24 12.85
C PRO A 210 -10.81 10.93 11.51
N ALA A 211 -12.05 10.86 11.00
CA ALA A 211 -12.40 11.59 9.80
C ALA A 211 -12.43 13.11 10.12
N PRO A 212 -11.91 13.98 9.25
CA PRO A 212 -11.92 15.43 9.49
C PRO A 212 -13.31 16.03 9.62
N SER A 213 -14.34 15.38 9.08
CA SER A 213 -15.74 15.81 9.20
C SER A 213 -16.35 15.51 10.57
N THR A 214 -15.79 14.56 11.33
CA THR A 214 -16.27 14.16 12.66
C THR A 214 -15.86 15.15 13.75
N ILE A 215 -15.49 16.38 13.39
CA ILE A 215 -15.20 17.45 14.34
C ILE A 215 -16.53 17.88 14.96
N VAL A 216 -16.89 17.21 16.06
CA VAL A 216 -18.11 17.47 16.81
C VAL A 216 -17.99 18.83 17.50
N THR A 217 -18.93 19.72 17.22
CA THR A 217 -19.16 21.03 17.86
C THR A 217 -19.63 20.94 19.32
N GLY A 218 -19.56 19.77 19.95
CA GLY A 218 -19.98 19.53 21.32
C GLY A 218 -18.78 19.43 22.25
N SER A 219 -18.51 20.49 23.01
CA SER A 219 -17.59 20.40 24.16
C SER A 219 -18.12 19.35 25.13
N PRO A 220 -17.36 18.30 25.50
CA PRO A 220 -17.69 17.57 26.71
C PRO A 220 -17.60 18.60 27.85
N GLY A 221 -18.75 18.88 28.47
CA GLY A 221 -18.78 19.77 29.63
C GLY A 221 -17.83 19.23 30.71
N PRO A 222 -17.09 20.08 31.43
CA PRO A 222 -16.23 19.63 32.51
C PRO A 222 -17.11 18.96 33.59
N GLY A 223 -17.06 17.63 33.68
CA GLY A 223 -17.75 16.87 34.73
C GLY A 223 -18.78 15.83 34.27
N LEU A 224 -19.07 15.67 32.97
CA LEU A 224 -19.87 14.54 32.49
C LEU A 224 -18.97 13.41 32.00
N ILE A 225 -18.86 12.37 32.82
CA ILE A 225 -18.24 11.09 32.47
C ILE A 225 -19.09 10.47 31.36
N GLY A 226 -18.51 10.35 30.17
CA GLY A 226 -19.14 9.68 29.03
C GLY A 226 -19.81 10.69 28.11
N PRO A 227 -19.10 11.18 27.10
CA PRO A 227 -19.81 11.83 26.02
C PRO A 227 -20.64 10.75 25.29
N SER A 228 -21.96 10.92 25.30
CA SER A 228 -22.91 10.09 24.56
C SER A 228 -22.80 10.40 23.07
N PHE A 229 -21.65 10.09 22.50
CA PHE A 229 -21.46 10.16 21.07
C PHE A 229 -21.95 8.84 20.48
N GLU A 230 -23.14 8.87 19.90
CA GLU A 230 -23.72 7.68 19.29
C GLU A 230 -22.94 7.26 18.04
N ARG A 231 -22.26 8.17 17.33
CA ARG A 231 -21.58 7.85 16.06
C ARG A 231 -20.32 8.67 15.82
N PHE A 232 -19.25 8.00 15.42
CA PHE A 232 -18.02 8.65 14.97
C PHE A 232 -17.58 8.11 13.63
N ALA A 233 -17.44 9.00 12.64
CA ALA A 233 -16.81 8.64 11.39
C ALA A 233 -15.28 8.58 11.56
N GLN A 234 -14.70 7.45 11.17
CA GLN A 234 -13.27 7.19 11.11
C GLN A 234 -12.91 6.82 9.67
N ASN A 235 -11.78 7.33 9.17
CA ASN A 235 -11.24 6.85 7.90
C ASN A 235 -10.39 5.62 8.19
N VAL A 236 -10.84 4.49 7.70
CA VAL A 236 -10.16 3.20 7.79
C VAL A 236 -9.46 2.97 6.46
N SER A 237 -8.14 2.79 6.50
CA SER A 237 -7.33 2.53 5.31
C SER A 237 -6.64 1.18 5.41
N ILE A 238 -6.93 0.30 4.44
CA ILE A 238 -6.21 -0.95 4.23
C ILE A 238 -4.98 -0.66 3.37
N VAL A 239 -3.81 -0.85 3.95
CA VAL A 239 -2.52 -0.60 3.29
C VAL A 239 -1.97 -1.93 2.82
N VAL A 240 -1.87 -2.10 1.50
CA VAL A 240 -1.44 -3.34 0.86
C VAL A 240 0.02 -3.21 0.45
N TYR A 241 0.81 -4.17 0.91
CA TYR A 241 2.23 -4.31 0.64
C TYR A 241 2.48 -5.44 -0.34
N ARG A 242 3.56 -5.32 -1.12
CA ARG A 242 4.12 -6.42 -1.91
C ARG A 242 5.52 -6.76 -1.40
N LYS A 243 5.78 -7.99 -0.98
CA LYS A 243 7.06 -8.41 -0.37
C LYS A 243 7.43 -7.49 0.78
N ARG A 244 6.49 -7.35 1.72
CA ARG A 244 6.64 -6.49 2.89
C ARG A 244 7.87 -6.91 3.69
N ASN A 245 8.77 -5.97 3.96
CA ASN A 245 9.87 -6.22 4.89
C ASN A 245 9.38 -6.01 6.33
N LEU A 246 9.46 -7.05 7.14
CA LEU A 246 9.02 -7.06 8.54
C LEU A 246 10.20 -7.15 9.51
N LEU A 247 11.43 -7.05 9.00
CA LEU A 247 12.60 -6.98 9.84
C LEU A 247 12.58 -5.64 10.58
N GLU A 248 12.87 -5.69 11.88
CA GLU A 248 13.10 -4.49 12.66
C GLU A 248 14.24 -3.69 12.00
N PRO A 249 14.14 -2.35 11.93
CA PRO A 249 15.26 -1.51 11.55
C PRO A 249 16.34 -1.58 12.65
N THR A 250 17.05 -2.70 12.75
CA THR A 250 18.24 -2.77 13.58
C THR A 250 19.26 -1.87 12.90
N ASN A 251 19.57 -0.75 13.55
CA ASN A 251 20.44 0.37 13.16
C ASN A 251 21.91 -0.02 12.83
N ILE A 252 22.14 -1.20 12.28
CA ILE A 252 23.46 -1.85 12.15
C ILE A 252 23.96 -1.81 10.70
N ASP A 253 23.04 -1.86 9.73
CA ASP A 253 23.39 -1.72 8.32
C ASP A 253 22.91 -0.33 7.88
N ASN A 254 23.81 0.51 7.37
CA ASN A 254 23.59 1.91 6.97
C ASN A 254 22.47 2.16 5.92
N GLY A 255 21.63 1.16 5.63
CA GLY A 255 20.47 1.30 4.77
C GLY A 255 19.36 2.12 5.42
N ALA A 256 18.56 2.79 4.58
CA ALA A 256 17.41 3.53 5.06
C ALA A 256 16.37 2.56 5.71
N PRO A 257 15.72 2.97 6.81
CA PRO A 257 14.70 2.14 7.45
C PRO A 257 13.52 1.88 6.49
N VAL A 258 12.74 0.82 6.75
CA VAL A 258 11.57 0.49 5.92
C VAL A 258 10.46 1.55 6.03
N GLU A 259 10.33 2.12 7.23
CA GLU A 259 9.42 3.21 7.56
C GLU A 259 10.28 4.46 7.79
N ARG A 260 10.19 5.42 6.87
CA ARG A 260 11.03 6.63 6.86
C ARG A 260 10.17 7.83 7.09
N VAL A 261 10.67 8.79 7.85
CA VAL A 261 9.94 10.02 8.12
C VAL A 261 10.64 11.19 7.45
N VAL A 262 9.85 11.98 6.75
CA VAL A 262 10.29 13.18 6.04
C VAL A 262 9.43 14.36 6.47
N ARG A 263 9.92 15.58 6.26
CA ARG A 263 9.07 16.77 6.30
C ARG A 263 8.40 16.96 4.95
N VAL A 264 7.20 17.53 4.95
CA VAL A 264 6.36 17.73 3.76
C VAL A 264 5.87 19.16 3.73
N ASN A 265 6.34 19.93 2.75
CA ASN A 265 5.90 21.30 2.51
C ASN A 265 5.01 21.30 1.26
N PHE A 266 3.73 21.64 1.44
CA PHE A 266 2.82 21.80 0.31
C PHE A 266 3.15 23.10 -0.42
N LEU A 267 3.52 22.99 -1.70
CA LEU A 267 3.83 24.14 -2.55
C LEU A 267 2.56 24.87 -3.02
N GLY A 268 1.39 24.24 -2.85
CA GLY A 268 0.07 24.79 -3.16
C GLY A 268 -0.88 24.85 -1.95
N THR A 269 -2.18 24.74 -2.22
CA THR A 269 -3.24 24.73 -1.19
C THR A 269 -3.44 23.38 -0.53
N GLY A 270 -2.86 22.30 -1.08
CA GLY A 270 -3.10 20.93 -0.64
C GLY A 270 -4.41 20.30 -1.14
N THR A 271 -5.15 21.00 -2.00
CA THR A 271 -6.38 20.48 -2.62
C THR A 271 -6.06 19.33 -3.56
N GLY A 272 -6.65 18.16 -3.32
CA GLY A 272 -6.40 16.94 -4.09
C GLY A 272 -5.00 16.33 -3.91
N GLY A 273 -4.23 16.75 -2.89
CA GLY A 273 -2.80 16.45 -2.75
C GLY A 273 -1.93 17.57 -3.31
N GLY A 274 -1.87 17.71 -4.63
CA GLY A 274 -1.10 18.76 -5.30
C GLY A 274 0.42 18.54 -5.19
N ASP A 275 1.19 19.60 -5.44
CA ASP A 275 2.66 19.52 -5.41
C ASP A 275 3.20 19.72 -4.00
N VAL A 276 4.13 18.86 -3.61
CA VAL A 276 4.81 18.88 -2.32
C VAL A 276 6.31 18.81 -2.48
N ARG A 277 7.04 19.37 -1.52
CA ARG A 277 8.46 19.18 -1.35
C ARG A 277 8.69 18.33 -0.10
N LEU A 278 9.37 17.20 -0.28
CA LEU A 278 9.90 16.41 0.82
C LEU A 278 11.25 16.98 1.24
N THR A 279 11.48 17.16 2.54
CA THR A 279 12.80 17.51 3.06
C THR A 279 13.26 16.50 4.11
N PHE A 280 14.56 16.18 4.10
CA PHE A 280 15.21 15.27 5.03
C PHE A 280 16.58 15.82 5.43
N ASP A 281 16.82 15.93 6.73
CA ASP A 281 18.13 16.29 7.29
C ASP A 281 18.95 15.03 7.52
N ASN A 282 20.09 14.88 6.83
CA ASN A 282 20.91 13.68 6.94
C ASN A 282 21.82 13.68 8.18
N THR A 283 21.25 13.96 9.35
CA THR A 283 21.97 13.94 10.64
C THR A 283 22.33 12.52 11.09
N ALA A 284 21.56 11.53 10.65
CA ALA A 284 21.74 10.13 10.98
C ALA A 284 22.71 9.37 10.04
N GLY A 285 23.22 10.02 8.98
CA GLY A 285 24.20 9.42 8.06
C GLY A 285 23.63 8.38 7.08
N TYR A 286 22.32 8.38 6.85
CA TYR A 286 21.68 7.55 5.83
C TYR A 286 22.07 8.02 4.42
N ASP A 287 22.04 7.13 3.43
CA ASP A 287 22.12 7.55 2.03
C ASP A 287 20.83 8.34 1.68
N PRO A 288 20.93 9.64 1.34
CA PRO A 288 19.76 10.45 1.02
C PRO A 288 19.00 9.96 -0.21
N TYR A 289 19.67 9.32 -1.17
CA TYR A 289 19.02 8.77 -2.36
C TYR A 289 18.16 7.56 -2.01
N GLU A 290 18.64 6.71 -1.11
CA GLU A 290 17.85 5.61 -0.56
C GLU A 290 16.76 6.12 0.38
N TYR A 291 17.05 7.11 1.24
CA TYR A 291 16.09 7.63 2.21
C TYR A 291 14.91 8.36 1.56
N LEU A 292 15.15 9.12 0.48
CA LEU A 292 14.10 9.80 -0.30
C LEU A 292 13.64 8.97 -1.52
N SER A 293 14.01 7.69 -1.59
CA SER A 293 13.55 6.79 -2.65
C SER A 293 12.05 6.53 -2.51
N ILE A 294 11.30 7.03 -3.48
CA ILE A 294 9.89 6.76 -3.70
C ILE A 294 9.65 6.84 -5.20
N HIS A 295 8.83 5.95 -5.73
CA HIS A 295 8.55 5.84 -7.16
C HIS A 295 7.14 6.31 -7.49
N GLU A 296 6.93 6.64 -8.77
CA GLU A 296 5.61 6.92 -9.30
C GLU A 296 4.69 5.71 -9.13
N GLY A 297 3.47 5.95 -8.67
CA GLY A 297 2.47 4.94 -8.39
C GLY A 297 2.54 4.32 -6.99
N GLU A 298 3.61 4.58 -6.22
CA GLU A 298 3.69 4.21 -4.80
C GLU A 298 2.84 5.15 -3.93
N TRP A 299 2.74 4.82 -2.64
CA TRP A 299 1.95 5.56 -1.67
C TRP A 299 2.82 6.10 -0.55
N MET A 300 2.45 7.28 -0.05
CA MET A 300 3.01 7.85 1.17
C MET A 300 1.90 8.28 2.11
N LEU A 301 2.19 8.28 3.40
CA LEU A 301 1.28 8.82 4.41
C LEU A 301 1.69 10.24 4.74
N VAL A 302 0.75 11.18 4.73
CA VAL A 302 0.95 12.54 5.25
C VAL A 302 0.27 12.62 6.61
N CYS A 303 1.03 13.12 7.56
CA CYS A 303 0.73 13.21 8.97
C CYS A 303 0.64 14.69 9.36
N GLY A 304 -0.37 15.00 10.13
CA GLY A 304 -0.64 16.34 10.62
C GLY A 304 -1.27 16.28 11.99
N ASN A 305 -1.53 17.47 12.51
CA ASN A 305 -2.09 17.67 13.80
C ASN A 305 -3.23 18.69 13.76
N LEU A 306 -4.44 18.22 14.01
CA LEU A 306 -5.62 19.04 14.18
C LEU A 306 -5.64 19.63 15.60
N ALA A 307 -5.30 20.91 15.71
CA ALA A 307 -5.51 21.68 16.92
C ALA A 307 -7.01 21.86 17.19
N TRP A 308 -7.50 21.31 18.30
CA TRP A 308 -8.85 21.61 18.76
C TRP A 308 -8.84 23.03 19.31
N GLY A 309 -9.72 23.90 18.82
CA GLY A 309 -9.86 25.28 19.31
C GLY A 309 -10.33 25.39 20.77
N LEU A 310 -10.25 24.32 21.56
CA LEU A 310 -10.59 24.25 22.97
C LEU A 310 -9.31 24.31 23.81
N PRO A 311 -9.24 25.18 24.83
CA PRO A 311 -8.12 25.19 25.77
C PRO A 311 -8.06 23.85 26.52
N ASN A 312 -6.88 23.23 26.58
CA ASN A 312 -6.54 21.99 27.29
C ASN A 312 -6.89 20.64 26.63
N GLN A 313 -7.36 20.61 25.38
CA GLN A 313 -7.46 19.32 24.68
C GLN A 313 -6.16 19.00 23.94
N PRO A 314 -5.64 17.76 24.05
CA PRO A 314 -4.48 17.38 23.29
C PRO A 314 -4.84 17.47 21.80
N PRO A 315 -3.92 17.99 20.99
CA PRO A 315 -4.09 18.03 19.56
C PRO A 315 -4.34 16.61 19.00
N ARG A 316 -5.20 16.46 17.97
CA ARG A 316 -5.47 15.14 17.37
C ARG A 316 -4.63 14.93 16.13
N ASN A 317 -3.91 13.81 16.08
CA ASN A 317 -3.12 13.47 14.91
C ASN A 317 -4.04 13.02 13.76
N VAL A 318 -3.79 13.54 12.55
CA VAL A 318 -4.51 13.24 11.32
C VAL A 318 -3.53 12.53 10.37
N PHE A 319 -3.96 11.41 9.79
CA PHE A 319 -3.12 10.59 8.90
C PHE A 319 -3.87 10.30 7.61
N LEU A 320 -3.38 10.81 6.48
CA LEU A 320 -4.01 10.64 5.18
C LEU A 320 -3.03 10.05 4.18
N TRP A 321 -3.46 9.02 3.45
CA TRP A 321 -2.66 8.37 2.42
C TRP A 321 -2.80 9.09 1.08
N TYR A 322 -1.67 9.29 0.42
CA TYR A 322 -1.57 9.94 -0.89
C TYR A 322 -0.83 9.02 -1.86
N ARG A 323 -1.32 8.99 -3.10
CA ARG A 323 -0.66 8.31 -4.20
C ARG A 323 0.33 9.26 -4.87
N VAL A 324 1.55 8.80 -5.08
CA VAL A 324 2.57 9.57 -5.81
C VAL A 324 2.30 9.46 -7.31
N ILE A 325 2.08 10.60 -7.96
CA ILE A 325 1.83 10.68 -9.40
C ILE A 325 3.12 10.85 -10.17
N SER A 326 3.96 11.79 -9.73
CA SER A 326 5.27 12.07 -10.34
C SER A 326 6.29 12.36 -9.26
N THR A 327 7.55 12.01 -9.57
CA THR A 327 8.69 12.22 -8.67
C THR A 327 9.76 13.07 -9.35
N GLY A 328 10.20 14.15 -8.70
CA GLY A 328 11.32 14.98 -9.15
C GLY A 328 12.69 14.39 -8.81
N GLU A 329 13.73 15.12 -9.18
CA GLU A 329 15.12 14.82 -8.82
C GLU A 329 15.39 15.16 -7.34
N ILE A 330 16.31 14.43 -6.72
CA ILE A 330 16.77 14.71 -5.37
C ILE A 330 17.84 15.81 -5.46
N ILE A 331 17.58 16.93 -4.80
CA ILE A 331 18.49 18.09 -4.75
C ILE A 331 19.09 18.22 -3.34
N ASN A 332 20.35 18.61 -3.26
CA ASN A 332 20.98 19.01 -2.00
C ASN A 332 20.73 20.51 -1.81
N THR A 333 19.89 20.88 -0.85
CA THR A 333 19.44 22.27 -0.69
C THR A 333 20.54 23.11 -0.06
N ASN A 334 21.08 22.68 1.09
CA ASN A 334 22.26 23.19 1.82
C ASN A 334 22.38 22.42 3.16
N ASN A 335 23.50 22.51 3.88
CA ASN A 335 23.65 21.98 5.25
C ASN A 335 23.29 20.49 5.44
N ASN A 336 23.62 19.63 4.46
CA ASN A 336 23.31 18.19 4.50
C ASN A 336 21.80 17.89 4.55
N GLN A 337 21.00 18.84 4.07
CA GLN A 337 19.57 18.67 3.83
C GLN A 337 19.32 18.35 2.36
N TYR A 338 18.52 17.33 2.14
CA TYR A 338 18.12 16.88 0.81
C TYR A 338 16.63 17.10 0.64
N ALA A 339 16.25 17.51 -0.57
CA ALA A 339 14.88 17.75 -0.92
C ALA A 339 14.49 16.98 -2.18
N ARG A 340 13.21 16.62 -2.28
CA ARG A 340 12.63 16.01 -3.47
C ARG A 340 11.22 16.53 -3.67
N GLU A 341 10.91 17.02 -4.86
CA GLU A 341 9.57 17.49 -5.19
C GLU A 341 8.73 16.33 -5.74
N LEU A 342 7.48 16.23 -5.31
CA LEU A 342 6.52 15.21 -5.72
C LEU A 342 5.20 15.86 -6.09
N THR A 343 4.44 15.22 -6.98
CA THR A 343 3.02 15.51 -7.17
C THR A 343 2.20 14.39 -6.57
N LEU A 344 1.28 14.74 -5.66
CA LEU A 344 0.43 13.81 -4.94
C LEU A 344 -1.01 13.86 -5.44
N ALA A 345 -1.66 12.70 -5.45
CA ALA A 345 -3.10 12.57 -5.63
C ALA A 345 -3.72 11.95 -4.36
N GLY A 346 -4.71 12.63 -3.78
CA GLY A 346 -5.36 12.16 -2.57
C GLY A 346 -6.43 13.13 -2.05
N PRO A 347 -6.84 12.99 -0.77
CA PRO A 347 -7.80 13.89 -0.15
C PRO A 347 -7.25 15.32 0.01
N ASP A 348 -8.13 16.29 0.23
CA ASP A 348 -7.72 17.66 0.52
C ASP A 348 -6.96 17.75 1.85
N TRP A 349 -5.82 18.45 1.83
CA TRP A 349 -5.03 18.76 3.03
C TRP A 349 -5.36 20.16 3.55
N SER A 350 -5.69 20.28 4.84
CA SER A 350 -5.82 21.58 5.48
C SER A 350 -4.49 22.05 6.03
N ARG A 351 -4.08 23.27 5.67
CA ARG A 351 -2.87 23.92 6.21
C ARG A 351 -2.90 24.07 7.74
N ASN A 352 -4.08 24.12 8.35
CA ASN A 352 -4.23 24.18 9.80
C ASN A 352 -3.90 22.85 10.50
N TRP A 353 -3.62 21.79 9.75
CA TRP A 353 -3.10 20.52 10.28
C TRP A 353 -1.58 20.47 10.29
N SER A 354 -0.89 21.42 9.68
CA SER A 354 0.56 21.49 9.75
C SER A 354 1.00 22.10 11.08
N THR A 355 2.17 21.71 11.59
CA THR A 355 2.76 22.38 12.75
C THR A 355 3.20 23.78 12.34
N ASN A 356 2.89 24.79 13.16
CA ASN A 356 3.31 26.19 12.96
C ASN A 356 4.80 26.37 13.33
N SER A 357 5.67 25.58 12.74
CA SER A 357 7.11 25.60 12.95
C SER A 357 7.80 25.47 11.60
N ASP A 358 8.60 26.48 11.25
CA ASP A 358 9.55 26.43 10.15
C ASP A 358 10.83 25.75 10.68
N THR A 359 10.90 24.43 10.55
CA THR A 359 12.00 23.61 11.06
C THR A 359 13.12 23.47 10.02
N ASP A 360 12.81 23.56 8.74
CA ASP A 360 13.79 23.50 7.65
C ASP A 360 14.34 24.85 7.21
N GLY A 361 13.78 25.96 7.68
CA GLY A 361 14.27 27.32 7.47
C GLY A 361 13.93 27.88 6.08
N ASP A 362 12.95 27.30 5.39
CA ASP A 362 12.53 27.75 4.06
C ASP A 362 11.58 28.97 4.10
N GLY A 363 11.21 29.43 5.29
CA GLY A 363 10.32 30.57 5.52
C GLY A 363 8.83 30.22 5.42
N ILE A 364 8.47 28.94 5.26
CA ILE A 364 7.10 28.43 5.25
C ILE A 364 6.82 27.77 6.60
N PRO A 365 6.08 28.42 7.51
CA PRO A 365 5.89 27.91 8.86
C PRO A 365 4.94 26.72 8.95
N PHE A 366 4.51 26.13 7.84
CA PHE A 366 3.46 25.10 7.79
C PHE A 366 4.01 23.78 7.28
N GLU A 367 4.78 23.11 8.11
CA GLU A 367 5.34 21.80 7.80
C GLU A 367 4.36 20.70 8.21
N ALA A 368 4.02 19.82 7.26
CA ALA A 368 3.44 18.53 7.58
C ALA A 368 4.57 17.49 7.73
N GLN A 369 4.26 16.35 8.32
CA GLN A 369 5.18 15.23 8.37
C GLN A 369 4.74 14.19 7.33
N GLY A 370 5.68 13.52 6.67
CA GLY A 370 5.42 12.45 5.71
C GLY A 370 6.04 11.16 6.21
N VAL A 371 5.41 10.03 5.89
CA VAL A 371 5.97 8.70 6.09
C VAL A 371 6.08 8.01 4.75
N LEU A 372 7.31 7.68 4.35
CA LEU A 372 7.59 6.85 3.20
C LEU A 372 7.72 5.41 3.69
N VAL A 373 6.94 4.51 3.08
CA VAL A 373 6.96 3.10 3.45
C VAL A 373 7.25 2.28 2.21
N ASN A 374 8.23 1.39 2.32
CA ASN A 374 8.64 0.58 1.17
C ASN A 374 7.54 -0.41 0.76
N ASN A 375 7.44 -0.60 -0.55
CA ASN A 375 6.59 -1.61 -1.19
C ASN A 375 5.08 -1.49 -0.93
N VAL A 376 4.56 -0.30 -0.58
CA VAL A 376 3.12 -0.06 -0.56
C VAL A 376 2.60 0.07 -1.99
N VAL A 377 1.82 -0.92 -2.43
CA VAL A 377 1.31 -1.01 -3.80
C VAL A 377 -0.14 -0.54 -3.96
N GLY A 378 -0.87 -0.44 -2.84
CA GLY A 378 -2.26 0.01 -2.85
C GLY A 378 -2.74 0.44 -1.48
N VAL A 379 -3.62 1.45 -1.44
CA VAL A 379 -4.33 1.86 -0.23
C VAL A 379 -5.81 1.97 -0.53
N TYR A 380 -6.63 1.39 0.33
CA TYR A 380 -8.10 1.38 0.21
C TYR A 380 -8.69 2.04 1.45
N THR A 381 -9.14 3.27 1.27
CA THR A 381 -9.72 4.08 2.35
C THR A 381 -11.24 4.11 2.23
N GLU A 382 -11.91 3.86 3.35
CA GLU A 382 -13.35 4.03 3.48
C GLU A 382 -13.64 4.74 4.82
N THR A 383 -14.61 5.64 4.80
CA THR A 383 -15.12 6.26 6.03
C THR A 383 -16.15 5.32 6.64
N VAL A 384 -15.87 4.84 7.85
CA VAL A 384 -16.73 3.94 8.63
C VAL A 384 -17.26 4.70 9.83
N GLU A 385 -18.57 4.59 10.08
CA GLU A 385 -19.15 5.02 11.34
C GLU A 385 -18.90 3.92 12.38
N ALA A 386 -18.06 4.22 13.37
CA ALA A 386 -17.84 3.34 14.50
C ALA A 386 -18.99 3.53 15.50
N ASP A 387 -19.87 2.54 15.58
CA ASP A 387 -20.85 2.44 16.67
C ASP A 387 -20.15 1.85 17.90
N TYR A 388 -19.82 2.71 18.86
CA TYR A 388 -19.20 2.29 20.12
C TYR A 388 -20.14 1.43 20.99
N GLN A 389 -21.44 1.43 20.69
CA GLN A 389 -22.48 0.73 21.43
C GLN A 389 -23.50 0.06 20.50
N ALA A 390 -23.04 -0.63 19.46
CA ALA A 390 -23.96 -1.40 18.63
C ALA A 390 -24.71 -2.42 19.53
N PRO A 391 -26.05 -2.37 19.63
CA PRO A 391 -26.81 -3.19 20.57
C PRO A 391 -26.76 -4.71 20.27
N TRP A 392 -26.21 -5.09 19.12
CA TRP A 392 -25.93 -6.47 18.72
C TRP A 392 -24.49 -6.92 18.99
N SER A 393 -23.61 -6.04 19.48
CA SER A 393 -22.30 -6.44 19.99
C SER A 393 -22.53 -7.25 21.26
N THR A 394 -22.49 -8.58 21.16
CA THR A 394 -22.83 -9.52 22.23
C THR A 394 -21.71 -9.71 23.27
N LEU A 395 -20.63 -8.94 23.20
CA LEU A 395 -19.54 -9.05 24.16
C LEU A 395 -20.01 -8.49 25.51
N PRO A 396 -20.00 -9.31 26.59
CA PRO A 396 -20.39 -8.85 27.91
C PRO A 396 -19.43 -7.74 28.39
N GLN A 397 -20.01 -6.69 28.98
CA GLN A 397 -19.29 -5.56 29.58
C GLN A 397 -18.44 -5.96 30.78
#